data_AF-A0A0D0DET1-F1
#
_entry.id   AF-A0A0D0DET1-F1
#
_cell.length_a   1.000
_cell.length_b   1.000
_cell.length_c   1.000
_cell.angle_alpha   90.00
_cell.angle_beta   90.00
_cell.angle_gamma   90.00
#
_symmetry.space_group_name_H-M   'P 1'
#
loop_
_entity.id
_entity.type
_entity.pdbx_description
1 polymer ?
#
loop_
_entity_poly.entity_id
_entity_poly.type
_entity_poly.pdbx_seq_one_letter_code
_entity_poly.pdbx_strand_id
1 'polypeptide(L)'
;MALAQAQPDITFPHISLNANPPQKCKTASDPIAMPLCRSRDVPKFDGKTPAHLPHFFEDIEILGEAAQISEEAQIEVAIRYTDLDQAEVWLTLTATSGGNWDAFVMAVKDLTIA
;
A
#
# COMPACT_ATOMS: atom_id res chain seq x y z
N MET A 1 32.32 -35.07 -50.43
CA MET A 1 31.14 -34.25 -50.14
C MET A 1 30.55 -34.73 -48.83
N ALA A 2 30.67 -33.95 -47.76
CA ALA A 2 30.04 -34.20 -46.47
C ALA A 2 29.77 -32.84 -45.80
N LEU A 3 28.51 -32.60 -45.45
CA LEU A 3 27.99 -31.38 -44.84
C LEU A 3 28.27 -31.43 -43.34
N ALA A 4 28.96 -30.43 -42.79
CA ALA A 4 29.06 -30.21 -41.35
C ALA A 4 28.58 -28.79 -41.05
N GLN A 5 27.43 -28.69 -40.38
CA GLN A 5 26.76 -27.45 -40.05
C GLN A 5 27.59 -26.60 -39.10
N ALA A 6 27.70 -25.31 -39.40
CA ALA A 6 28.22 -24.30 -38.48
C ALA A 6 27.25 -24.14 -37.30
N GLN A 7 27.73 -24.35 -36.07
CA GLN A 7 26.97 -24.04 -34.86
C GLN A 7 27.09 -22.54 -34.57
N PRO A 8 25.99 -21.83 -34.24
CA PRO A 8 26.09 -20.48 -33.72
C PRO A 8 26.65 -20.56 -32.30
N ASP A 9 27.75 -19.84 -32.09
CA ASP A 9 28.39 -19.62 -30.80
C ASP A 9 27.51 -18.68 -29.97
N ILE A 10 26.46 -19.24 -29.36
CA ILE A 10 25.62 -18.51 -28.41
C ILE A 10 26.26 -18.68 -27.03
N THR A 11 27.26 -17.85 -26.78
CA THR A 11 27.75 -17.58 -25.43
C THR A 11 26.59 -16.93 -24.65
N PHE A 12 25.80 -17.75 -23.94
CA PHE A 12 24.95 -17.26 -22.86
C PHE A 12 25.85 -16.89 -21.69
N PRO A 13 25.81 -15.66 -21.14
CA PRO A 13 26.42 -15.43 -19.84
C PRO A 13 25.70 -16.33 -18.84
N HIS A 14 26.46 -17.24 -18.24
CA HIS A 14 26.04 -18.01 -17.10
C HIS A 14 25.68 -17.01 -15.99
N ILE A 15 24.40 -16.68 -15.87
CA ILE A 15 23.91 -16.03 -14.65
C ILE A 15 24.06 -17.11 -13.59
N SER A 16 25.19 -17.05 -12.88
CA SER A 16 25.44 -17.87 -11.72
C SER A 16 24.32 -17.57 -10.74
N LEU A 17 23.35 -18.47 -10.66
CA LEU A 17 22.33 -18.51 -9.62
C LEU A 17 23.07 -18.78 -8.31
N ASN A 18 23.72 -17.76 -7.74
CA ASN A 18 24.06 -17.81 -6.33
C ASN A 18 22.71 -17.77 -5.61
N ALA A 19 22.33 -18.93 -5.09
CA ALA A 19 21.20 -19.08 -4.21
C ALA A 19 21.56 -18.39 -2.89
N ASN A 20 21.45 -17.05 -2.86
CA ASN A 20 21.10 -16.42 -1.61
C ASN A 20 19.65 -16.81 -1.32
N PRO A 21 19.33 -17.41 -0.16
CA PRO A 21 17.95 -17.50 0.27
C PRO A 21 17.35 -16.09 0.24
N PRO A 22 16.05 -15.91 -0.08
CA PRO A 22 15.43 -14.59 0.02
C PRO A 22 15.71 -14.09 1.43
N GLN A 23 16.57 -13.08 1.52
CA GLN A 23 16.83 -12.41 2.78
C GLN A 23 15.52 -11.74 3.14
N LYS A 24 14.69 -12.44 3.94
CA LYS A 24 13.83 -11.80 4.90
C LYS A 24 14.79 -10.96 5.75
N CYS A 25 14.95 -9.69 5.41
CA CYS A 25 15.53 -8.72 6.33
C CYS A 25 14.58 -8.62 7.52
N LYS A 26 14.77 -9.53 8.47
CA LYS A 26 14.27 -9.41 9.83
C LYS A 26 15.22 -8.44 10.52
N THR A 27 14.96 -7.14 10.38
CA THR A 27 15.60 -6.15 11.23
C THR A 27 14.74 -6.04 12.48
N ALA A 28 15.34 -6.36 13.63
CA ALA A 28 14.70 -6.14 14.91
C ALA A 28 14.59 -4.64 15.20
N SER A 29 13.36 -4.16 15.20
CA SER A 29 12.76 -3.34 16.25
C SER A 29 13.34 -1.94 16.49
N ASP A 30 13.02 -1.02 15.59
CA ASP A 30 12.39 0.24 15.99
C ASP A 30 11.08 0.35 15.20
N PRO A 31 9.94 0.72 15.82
CA PRO A 31 8.73 1.00 15.06
C PRO A 31 9.05 2.09 14.05
N ILE A 32 8.79 1.83 12.75
CA ILE A 32 8.92 2.87 11.73
C ILE A 32 7.88 3.92 12.10
N ALA A 33 8.35 5.11 12.51
CA ALA A 33 7.47 6.22 12.80
C ALA A 33 6.65 6.55 11.56
N MET A 34 5.32 6.57 11.70
CA MET A 34 4.42 6.91 10.61
C MET A 34 4.87 8.22 9.93
N PRO A 35 4.95 8.26 8.59
CA PRO A 35 5.28 9.49 7.87
C PRO A 35 4.31 10.61 8.27
N LEU A 36 4.84 11.78 8.64
CA LEU A 36 4.01 12.97 8.87
C LEU A 36 3.20 13.27 7.60
N CYS A 37 1.90 13.55 7.77
CA CYS A 37 0.85 13.91 6.79
C CYS A 37 1.25 14.88 5.62
N ARG A 38 2.46 15.46 5.66
CA ARG A 38 2.99 16.39 4.66
C ARG A 38 4.28 15.92 3.98
N SER A 39 4.74 14.68 4.18
CA SER A 39 5.85 14.14 3.39
C SER A 39 5.39 13.84 1.96
N ARG A 40 6.33 13.84 1.01
CA ARG A 40 6.04 13.57 -0.41
C ARG A 40 5.55 12.14 -0.65
N ASP A 41 5.80 11.25 0.31
CA ASP A 41 5.52 9.81 0.24
C ASP A 41 4.25 9.43 1.02
N VAL A 42 3.41 10.42 1.38
CA VAL A 42 2.13 10.17 2.06
C VAL A 42 1.03 9.87 1.05
N PRO A 43 0.23 8.81 1.26
CA PRO A 43 -0.97 8.56 0.48
C PRO A 43 -1.93 9.73 0.66
N LYS A 44 -2.35 10.36 -0.43
CA LYS A 44 -3.34 11.44 -0.38
C LYS A 44 -4.49 11.10 -1.30
N PHE A 45 -5.69 11.20 -0.75
CA PHE A 45 -6.92 11.07 -1.52
C PHE A 45 -7.58 12.44 -1.66
N ASP A 46 -7.72 12.89 -2.91
CA ASP A 46 -8.26 14.21 -3.25
C ASP A 46 -9.77 14.20 -3.48
N GLY A 47 -10.44 13.05 -3.31
CA GLY A 47 -11.88 12.89 -3.55
C GLY A 47 -12.31 12.98 -5.01
N LYS A 48 -11.42 13.36 -5.94
CA LYS A 48 -11.76 13.65 -7.34
C LYS A 48 -11.70 12.42 -8.22
N THR A 49 -10.90 11.44 -7.80
CA THR A 49 -10.69 10.21 -8.56
C THR A 49 -11.11 9.00 -7.74
N PRO A 50 -12.40 8.59 -7.78
CA PRO A 50 -12.89 7.39 -7.11
C PRO A 50 -12.07 6.13 -7.37
N ALA A 51 -11.47 6.01 -8.56
CA ALA A 51 -10.62 4.89 -8.93
C ALA A 51 -9.31 4.78 -8.11
N HIS A 52 -8.87 5.87 -7.47
CA HIS A 52 -7.69 5.88 -6.60
C HIS A 52 -8.01 5.50 -5.15
N LEU A 53 -9.30 5.45 -4.79
CA LEU A 53 -9.74 5.15 -3.43
C LEU A 53 -9.28 3.77 -2.93
N PRO A 54 -9.33 2.68 -3.72
CA PRO A 54 -8.81 1.39 -3.27
C PRO A 54 -7.31 1.42 -2.97
N HIS A 55 -6.52 2.08 -3.82
CA HIS A 55 -5.07 2.16 -3.65
C HIS A 55 -4.69 3.00 -2.43
N PHE A 56 -5.44 4.07 -2.15
CA PHE A 56 -5.29 4.85 -0.93
C PHE A 56 -5.44 3.99 0.32
N PHE A 57 -6.46 3.11 0.38
CA PHE A 57 -6.66 2.23 1.53
C PHE A 57 -5.56 1.17 1.66
N GLU A 58 -5.11 0.60 0.55
CA GLU A 58 -3.96 -0.33 0.54
C GLU A 58 -2.72 0.33 1.15
N ASP A 59 -2.44 1.59 0.80
CA ASP A 59 -1.29 2.30 1.36
C ASP A 59 -1.43 2.57 2.87
N ILE A 60 -2.64 2.90 3.35
CA ILE A 60 -2.90 3.07 4.79
C ILE A 60 -2.71 1.75 5.54
N GLU A 61 -3.15 0.63 4.96
CA GLU A 61 -3.00 -0.69 5.55
C GLU A 61 -1.51 -1.08 5.65
N ILE A 62 -0.75 -0.91 4.58
CA ILE A 62 0.71 -1.15 4.56
C ILE A 62 1.42 -0.27 5.61
N LEU A 63 1.08 1.01 5.69
CA LEU A 63 1.64 1.93 6.70
C LEU A 63 1.21 1.54 8.11
N GLY A 64 -0.03 1.12 8.28
CA GLY A 64 -0.59 0.70 9.55
C GLY A 64 0.07 -0.56 10.09
N GLU A 65 0.27 -1.55 9.23
CA GLU A 65 1.02 -2.78 9.54
C GLU A 65 2.48 -2.48 9.90
N ALA A 66 3.14 -1.62 9.12
CA ALA A 66 4.53 -1.23 9.37
C ALA A 66 4.71 -0.46 10.69
N ALA A 67 3.72 0.36 11.06
CA ALA A 67 3.71 1.12 12.30
C ALA A 67 3.12 0.38 13.51
N GLN A 68 2.55 -0.83 13.29
CA GLN A 68 1.87 -1.63 14.31
C GLN A 68 0.78 -0.85 15.07
N ILE A 69 0.00 -0.04 14.36
CA ILE A 69 -1.10 0.74 14.93
C ILE A 69 -2.41 -0.05 14.90
N SER A 70 -3.33 0.29 15.80
CA SER A 70 -4.65 -0.34 15.86
C SER A 70 -5.55 0.10 14.71
N GLU A 71 -6.63 -0.64 14.45
CA GLU A 71 -7.61 -0.31 13.41
C GLU A 71 -8.25 1.07 13.66
N GLU A 72 -8.52 1.43 14.93
CA GLU A 72 -9.02 2.76 15.29
C GLU A 72 -8.05 3.85 14.84
N ALA A 73 -6.75 3.62 15.06
CA ALA A 73 -5.72 4.55 14.65
C ALA A 73 -5.56 4.60 13.12
N GLN A 74 -5.77 3.50 12.40
CA GLN A 74 -5.80 3.49 10.93
C GLN A 74 -6.96 4.34 10.38
N ILE A 75 -8.15 4.24 10.98
CA ILE A 75 -9.31 5.08 10.63
C ILE A 75 -8.97 6.56 10.83
N GLU A 76 -8.39 6.92 11.98
CA GLU A 76 -7.96 8.30 12.23
C GLU A 76 -6.95 8.81 11.20
N VAL A 77 -5.99 7.97 10.83
CA VAL A 77 -4.97 8.30 9.82
C VAL A 77 -5.61 8.50 8.45
N ALA A 78 -6.50 7.61 8.03
CA ALA A 78 -7.19 7.71 6.75
C ALA A 78 -7.98 9.02 6.61
N ILE A 79 -8.64 9.44 7.69
CA ILE A 79 -9.36 10.72 7.74
C ILE A 79 -8.37 11.90 7.67
N ARG A 80 -7.22 11.82 8.37
CA ARG A 80 -6.20 12.88 8.37
C ARG A 80 -5.47 13.05 7.03
N TYR A 81 -5.36 12.00 6.23
CA TYR A 81 -4.64 12.01 4.95
C TYR A 81 -5.54 12.34 3.76
N THR A 82 -6.84 12.44 3.99
CA THR A 82 -7.85 12.81 3.02
C THR A 82 -8.10 14.33 3.06
N ASP A 83 -8.57 14.89 1.94
CA ASP A 83 -8.94 16.31 1.88
C ASP A 83 -10.07 16.66 2.87
N LEU A 84 -10.09 17.91 3.36
CA LEU A 84 -11.00 18.36 4.43
C LEU A 84 -12.47 18.07 4.10
N ASP A 85 -12.89 18.33 2.86
CA ASP A 85 -14.27 18.11 2.42
C ASP A 85 -14.67 16.62 2.51
N GLN A 86 -13.75 15.73 2.18
CA GLN A 86 -13.98 14.27 2.24
C GLN A 86 -13.90 13.78 3.69
N ALA A 87 -12.96 14.31 4.47
CA ALA A 87 -12.82 13.99 5.89
C ALA A 87 -14.09 14.34 6.68
N GLU A 88 -14.72 15.48 6.40
CA GLU A 88 -16.01 15.86 7.01
C GLU A 88 -17.10 14.85 6.69
N VAL A 89 -17.19 14.39 5.43
CA VAL A 89 -18.18 13.38 5.03
C VAL A 89 -17.90 12.04 5.72
N TRP A 90 -16.65 11.60 5.76
CA TRP A 90 -16.27 10.33 6.39
C TRP A 90 -16.49 10.32 7.91
N LEU A 91 -16.35 11.47 8.58
CA LEU A 91 -16.66 11.62 10.00
C LEU A 91 -18.15 11.43 10.31
N THR A 92 -19.05 11.58 9.34
CA THR A 92 -20.48 11.30 9.53
C THR A 92 -20.81 9.80 9.48
N LEU A 93 -19.89 8.96 9.02
CA LEU A 93 -20.08 7.51 8.96
C LEU A 93 -20.05 6.92 10.37
N THR A 94 -21.06 6.11 10.70
CA THR A 94 -21.11 5.39 11.98
C THR A 94 -19.94 4.42 12.14
N ALA A 95 -19.38 3.92 11.03
CA ALA A 95 -18.21 3.04 11.01
C ALA A 95 -16.94 3.71 11.55
N THR A 96 -16.85 5.04 11.53
CA THR A 96 -15.70 5.80 12.04
C THR A 96 -15.50 5.64 13.54
N SER A 97 -16.58 5.47 14.31
CA SER A 97 -16.52 5.21 15.75
C SER A 97 -16.50 3.71 16.09
N GLY A 98 -16.63 2.85 15.08
CA GLY A 98 -16.75 1.39 15.26
C GLY A 98 -15.42 0.69 15.50
N GLY A 99 -14.29 1.35 15.23
CA GLY A 99 -12.96 0.75 15.36
C GLY A 99 -12.72 -0.45 14.44
N ASN A 100 -13.56 -0.61 13.42
CA ASN A 100 -13.48 -1.70 12.47
C ASN A 100 -13.08 -1.11 11.11
N TRP A 101 -11.84 -1.40 10.71
CA TRP A 101 -11.26 -0.86 9.48
C TRP A 101 -12.04 -1.29 8.23
N ASP A 102 -12.39 -2.57 8.13
CA ASP A 102 -13.11 -3.11 6.98
C ASP A 102 -14.50 -2.47 6.79
N ALA A 103 -15.24 -2.29 7.88
CA ALA A 103 -16.55 -1.65 7.87
C ALA A 103 -16.46 -0.18 7.44
N PHE A 104 -15.40 0.51 7.84
CA PHE A 104 -15.12 1.87 7.41
C PHE A 104 -14.80 1.93 5.91
N VAL A 105 -13.89 1.08 5.42
CA VAL A 105 -13.53 1.00 3.99
C VAL A 105 -14.76 0.70 3.13
N MET A 106 -15.61 -0.24 3.56
CA MET A 106 -16.86 -0.57 2.87
C MET A 106 -17.81 0.63 2.81
N ALA A 107 -18.05 1.31 3.94
CA ALA A 107 -18.94 2.47 3.99
C ALA A 107 -18.44 3.63 3.10
N VAL A 108 -17.13 3.86 3.04
CA VAL A 108 -16.54 4.89 2.17
C VAL A 108 -16.63 4.50 0.69
N LYS A 109 -16.41 3.22 0.34
CA LYS A 109 -16.60 2.73 -1.03
C LYS A 109 -18.05 2.89 -1.49
N ASP A 110 -19.01 2.52 -0.64
CA ASP A 110 -20.44 2.66 -0.94
C ASP A 110 -20.83 4.13 -1.15
N LEU A 111 -20.31 5.04 -0.32
CA LEU A 111 -20.51 6.48 -0.46
C LEU A 111 -19.97 7.05 -1.79
N THR A 112 -18.85 6.52 -2.28
CA THR A 112 -18.16 7.06 -3.47
C THR A 112 -18.72 6.49 -4.78
N ILE A 113 -19.46 5.37 -4.71
CA ILE A 113 -20.10 4.71 -5.87
C ILE A 113 -21.59 5.11 -5.99
N ALA A 114 -22.18 5.72 -4.95
CA ALA A 114 -23.57 6.22 -4.92
C ALA A 114 -23.76 7.52 -5.73
#